data_AF-A0A962VHT9-F1
#
_entry.id   AF-A0A962VHT9-F1
#
_cell.length_a   1.000
_cell.length_b   1.000
_cell.length_c   1.000
_cell.angle_alpha   90.00
_cell.angle_beta   90.00
_cell.angle_gamma   90.00
#
_symmetry.space_group_name_H-M   'P 1'
#
loop_
_entity.id
_entity.type
_entity.pdbx_description
1 polymer ?
#
loop_
_entity_poly.entity_id
_entity_poly.type
_entity_poly.pdbx_seq_one_letter_code
_entity_poly.pdbx_strand_id
1 'polypeptide(L)'
;MSLKGKVVITLIVVITFYATFNYFILNRLIYPTFSALEEHAAIANLARVEETLKNELQHLSTINKDWAHWDDTYAFALTGDPSYIAANLTNSTLFTLNLNVMLFINTRGELIWGAAIDLVSEQTLPLNTLPVQPLEPDSRLLQHDLQRLDQSGYSGLIATRYGPMLISGQPMLTNEGTGPIAGTMIIGRILNEPVLAAYHDRTKVDFLLTPLSNKPMSAHIQAETMALAASEEPFVLHDAPQTLHASNVLKDVYGAPAFLLHTSTPKDITAIGARTVHAALLALLVAGLIDLIVIWLLLNRFFIHPLALLKNHILAIRAHGVEKAIPLRLQRRDEIGVLSNEFDTMVHELTSTRRQLLDQSFKAGMAETTAGMLHNLRNALVPLTYQLDEMTEACMNAPGTHLEQALDQLAAPEVAAERRVKLADYAKLTTRQLIDLRTELADQLSAA
;
A
#
# COMPACT_ATOMS: atom_id res chain seq x y z
N MET A 1 -25.47 -3.51 15.96
CA MET A 1 -24.74 -2.49 15.17
C MET A 1 -25.55 -2.06 13.95
N SER A 2 -25.56 -0.77 13.64
CA SER A 2 -26.17 -0.25 12.39
C SER A 2 -25.36 -0.69 11.16
N LEU A 3 -25.99 -0.71 9.98
CA LEU A 3 -25.32 -1.02 8.71
C LEU A 3 -24.11 -0.09 8.48
N LYS A 4 -24.23 1.19 8.84
CA LYS A 4 -23.14 2.18 8.83
C LYS A 4 -21.92 1.69 9.61
N GLY A 5 -22.13 1.23 10.85
CA GLY A 5 -21.04 0.76 11.68
C GLY A 5 -20.35 -0.48 11.10
N LYS A 6 -21.12 -1.44 10.55
CA LYS A 6 -20.54 -2.63 9.92
C LYS A 6 -19.66 -2.25 8.72
N VAL A 7 -20.16 -1.38 7.83
CA VAL A 7 -19.41 -0.90 6.65
C VAL A 7 -18.12 -0.18 7.06
N VAL A 8 -18.19 0.74 8.03
CA VAL A 8 -17.01 1.47 8.51
C VAL A 8 -15.97 0.53 9.10
N ILE A 9 -16.38 -0.44 9.93
CA ILE A 9 -15.46 -1.44 10.48
C ILE A 9 -14.83 -2.27 9.36
N THR A 10 -15.61 -2.75 8.38
CA THR A 10 -15.07 -3.52 7.26
C THR A 10 -14.04 -2.73 6.46
N LEU A 11 -14.30 -1.45 6.17
CA LEU A 11 -13.34 -0.59 5.47
C LEU A 11 -12.04 -0.39 6.26
N ILE A 12 -12.15 -0.11 7.56
CA ILE A 12 -10.98 0.03 8.44
C ILE A 12 -10.15 -1.25 8.44
N VAL A 13 -10.79 -2.43 8.53
CA VAL A 13 -10.09 -3.72 8.54
C VAL A 13 -9.35 -3.95 7.23
N VAL A 14 -10.00 -3.72 6.08
CA VAL A 14 -9.39 -3.91 4.75
C VAL A 14 -8.21 -2.97 4.54
N ILE A 15 -8.34 -1.69 4.89
CA ILE A 15 -7.26 -0.70 4.75
C ILE A 15 -6.12 -1.00 5.71
N THR A 16 -6.40 -1.38 6.95
CA THR A 16 -5.36 -1.76 7.92
C THR A 16 -4.58 -2.98 7.43
N PHE A 17 -5.28 -3.98 6.87
CA PHE A 17 -4.63 -5.14 6.26
C PHE A 17 -3.74 -4.72 5.08
N TYR A 18 -4.26 -3.90 4.17
CA TYR A 18 -3.51 -3.40 3.03
C TYR A 18 -2.27 -2.58 3.45
N ALA A 19 -2.41 -1.69 4.43
CA ALA A 19 -1.31 -0.89 4.96
C ALA A 19 -0.24 -1.76 5.62
N THR A 20 -0.65 -2.75 6.41
CA THR A 20 0.26 -3.71 7.06
C THR A 20 1.01 -4.55 6.03
N PHE A 21 0.31 -5.00 4.98
CA PHE A 21 0.89 -5.75 3.89
C PHE A 21 1.94 -4.93 3.12
N ASN A 22 1.63 -3.68 2.77
CA ASN A 22 2.59 -2.77 2.12
C ASN A 22 3.78 -2.45 3.02
N TYR A 23 3.55 -2.24 4.31
CA TYR A 23 4.62 -2.06 5.28
C TYR A 23 5.57 -3.26 5.30
N PHE A 24 5.02 -4.48 5.29
CA PHE A 24 5.83 -5.69 5.21
C PHE A 24 6.64 -5.76 3.91
N ILE A 25 6.02 -5.47 2.75
CA ILE A 25 6.74 -5.44 1.47
C ILE A 25 7.88 -4.41 1.50
N LEU A 26 7.58 -3.17 1.83
CA LEU A 26 8.56 -2.08 1.80
C LEU A 26 9.72 -2.35 2.77
N ASN A 27 9.43 -2.84 3.98
CA ASN A 27 10.44 -3.02 5.01
C ASN A 27 11.20 -4.36 4.93
N ARG A 28 10.58 -5.44 4.46
CA ARG A 28 11.22 -6.77 4.40
C ARG A 28 11.75 -7.14 3.03
N LEU A 29 11.21 -6.59 1.96
CA LEU A 29 11.66 -6.91 0.60
C LEU A 29 12.46 -5.75 0.00
N ILE A 30 12.02 -4.51 0.17
CA ILE A 30 12.64 -3.35 -0.51
C ILE A 30 13.77 -2.75 0.31
N TYR A 31 13.60 -2.53 1.61
CA TYR A 31 14.67 -1.93 2.43
C TYR A 31 15.99 -2.73 2.41
N PRO A 32 15.99 -4.08 2.54
CA PRO A 32 17.24 -4.84 2.54
C PRO A 32 18.04 -4.77 1.24
N THR A 33 17.40 -4.47 0.10
CA THR A 33 18.12 -4.35 -1.18
C THR A 33 19.02 -3.12 -1.22
N PHE A 34 18.68 -2.04 -0.51
CA PHE A 34 19.55 -0.88 -0.37
C PHE A 34 20.81 -1.21 0.43
N SER A 35 20.66 -1.98 1.51
CA SER A 35 21.80 -2.43 2.32
C SER A 35 22.68 -3.42 1.54
N ALA A 36 22.09 -4.37 0.82
CA ALA A 36 22.85 -5.27 -0.05
C ALA A 36 23.60 -4.50 -1.16
N LEU A 37 22.97 -3.48 -1.76
CA LEU A 37 23.63 -2.63 -2.77
C LEU A 37 24.83 -1.89 -2.17
N GLU A 38 24.72 -1.44 -0.93
CA GLU A 38 25.81 -0.78 -0.20
C GLU A 38 26.95 -1.75 0.15
N GLU A 39 26.63 -2.99 0.55
CA GLU A 39 27.61 -4.06 0.75
C GLU A 39 28.38 -4.37 -0.54
N HIS A 40 27.67 -4.51 -1.67
CA HIS A 40 28.32 -4.69 -2.97
C HIS A 40 29.21 -3.51 -3.34
N ALA A 41 28.79 -2.28 -3.05
CA ALA A 41 29.61 -1.09 -3.28
C ALA A 41 30.87 -1.09 -2.42
N ALA A 42 30.78 -1.47 -1.15
CA ALA A 42 31.93 -1.56 -0.24
C ALA A 42 32.95 -2.60 -0.71
N ILE A 43 32.49 -3.80 -1.12
CA ILE A 43 33.36 -4.84 -1.69
C ILE A 43 34.02 -4.36 -2.98
N ALA A 44 33.26 -3.69 -3.87
CA ALA A 44 33.80 -3.16 -5.12
C ALA A 44 34.84 -2.04 -4.89
N ASN A 45 34.66 -1.22 -3.85
CA ASN A 45 35.61 -0.19 -3.46
C ASN A 45 36.92 -0.80 -2.95
N LEU A 46 36.85 -1.84 -2.13
CA LEU A 46 38.02 -2.61 -1.69
C LEU A 46 38.80 -3.18 -2.89
N ALA A 47 38.11 -3.87 -3.80
CA ALA A 47 38.72 -4.42 -5.01
C ALA A 47 39.37 -3.35 -5.90
N ARG A 48 38.76 -2.17 -6.02
CA ARG A 48 39.30 -1.05 -6.80
C ARG A 48 40.63 -0.53 -6.25
N VAL A 49 40.76 -0.47 -4.92
CA VAL A 49 42.00 -0.05 -4.28
C VAL A 49 43.09 -1.11 -4.47
N GLU A 50 42.76 -2.39 -4.32
CA GLU A 50 43.69 -3.49 -4.59
C GLU A 50 44.20 -3.49 -6.03
N GLU A 51 43.30 -3.31 -7.00
CA GLU A 51 43.65 -3.21 -8.41
C GLU A 51 44.53 -1.99 -8.69
N THR A 52 44.26 -0.85 -8.03
CA THR A 52 45.10 0.34 -8.14
C THR A 52 46.51 0.08 -7.63
N LEU A 53 46.67 -0.54 -6.45
CA LEU A 53 47.98 -0.91 -5.91
C LEU A 53 48.71 -1.90 -6.82
N LYS A 54 48.00 -2.88 -7.39
CA LYS A 54 48.56 -3.85 -8.34
C LYS A 54 49.05 -3.17 -9.62
N ASN A 55 48.30 -2.21 -10.15
CA ASN A 55 48.67 -1.45 -11.34
C ASN A 55 49.89 -0.57 -11.09
N GLU A 56 49.98 0.08 -9.94
CA GLU A 56 51.16 0.87 -9.56
C GLU A 56 52.41 0.00 -9.37
N LEU A 57 52.23 -1.20 -8.81
CA LEU A 57 53.31 -2.18 -8.70
C LEU A 57 53.79 -2.67 -10.08
N GLN A 58 52.86 -2.96 -10.99
CA GLN A 58 53.20 -3.36 -12.35
C GLN A 58 53.94 -2.24 -13.09
N HIS A 59 53.50 -0.99 -12.93
CA HIS A 59 54.16 0.17 -13.51
C HIS A 59 55.58 0.36 -12.97
N LEU A 60 55.76 0.23 -11.64
CA LEU A 60 57.08 0.26 -11.01
C LEU A 60 57.99 -0.85 -11.56
N SER A 61 57.45 -2.06 -11.73
CA SER A 61 58.17 -3.20 -12.30
C SER A 61 58.62 -2.96 -13.73
N THR A 62 57.78 -2.32 -14.56
CA THR A 62 58.14 -1.92 -15.93
C THR A 62 59.28 -0.89 -15.93
N ILE A 63 59.19 0.15 -15.10
CA ILE A 63 60.29 1.13 -14.96
C ILE A 63 61.59 0.45 -14.55
N ASN A 64 61.53 -0.46 -13.58
CA ASN A 64 62.72 -1.19 -13.14
C ASN A 64 63.33 -2.03 -14.27
N LYS A 65 62.48 -2.72 -15.03
CA LYS A 65 62.91 -3.56 -16.14
C LYS A 65 63.61 -2.75 -17.24
N ASP A 66 63.05 -1.60 -17.60
CA ASP A 66 63.64 -0.72 -18.63
C ASP A 66 65.04 -0.22 -18.23
N TRP A 67 65.26 0.03 -16.93
CA TRP A 67 66.57 0.43 -16.42
C TRP A 67 67.53 -0.75 -16.23
N ALA A 68 67.04 -1.90 -15.81
CA ALA A 68 67.83 -3.10 -15.57
C ALA A 68 68.29 -3.76 -16.88
N HIS A 69 67.49 -3.66 -17.95
CA HIS A 69 67.79 -4.16 -19.29
C HIS A 69 68.40 -3.08 -20.17
N TRP A 70 69.36 -2.32 -19.63
CA TRP A 70 70.08 -1.31 -20.39
C TRP A 70 71.55 -1.68 -20.49
N ASP A 71 72.13 -1.64 -21.70
CA ASP A 71 73.53 -2.06 -21.91
C ASP A 71 74.52 -1.32 -21.00
N ASP A 72 74.29 -0.03 -20.73
CA ASP A 72 75.13 0.77 -19.83
C ASP A 72 74.96 0.33 -18.36
N THR A 73 73.73 0.01 -17.92
CA THR A 73 73.47 -0.60 -16.60
C THR A 73 74.17 -1.95 -16.49
N TYR A 74 74.10 -2.78 -17.53
CA TYR A 74 74.74 -4.09 -17.57
C TYR A 74 76.27 -3.98 -17.48
N ALA A 75 76.88 -3.07 -18.24
CA ALA A 75 78.31 -2.80 -18.17
C ALA A 75 78.72 -2.26 -16.79
N PHE A 76 77.92 -1.37 -16.21
CA PHE A 76 78.13 -0.86 -14.85
C PHE A 76 78.08 -1.97 -13.80
N ALA A 77 77.13 -2.90 -13.89
CA ALA A 77 77.02 -4.03 -12.97
C ALA A 77 78.27 -4.92 -12.95
N LEU A 78 78.97 -5.04 -14.08
CA LEU A 78 80.20 -5.82 -14.20
C LEU A 78 81.46 -5.05 -13.76
N THR A 79 81.49 -3.73 -13.98
CA THR A 79 82.71 -2.92 -13.85
C THR A 79 82.74 -2.02 -12.61
N GLY A 80 81.57 -1.62 -12.11
CA GLY A 80 81.42 -0.59 -11.08
C GLY A 80 81.89 0.80 -11.53
N ASP A 81 81.87 1.10 -12.84
CA ASP A 81 82.43 2.35 -13.38
C ASP A 81 81.81 3.62 -12.73
N PRO A 82 82.62 4.45 -12.05
CA PRO A 82 82.15 5.69 -11.43
C PRO A 82 81.56 6.71 -12.42
N SER A 83 81.92 6.62 -13.71
CA SER A 83 81.39 7.51 -14.76
C SER A 83 79.88 7.34 -14.93
N TYR A 84 79.39 6.10 -14.85
CA TYR A 84 77.97 5.77 -14.90
C TYR A 84 77.21 6.36 -13.71
N ILE A 85 77.81 6.31 -12.51
CA ILE A 85 77.22 6.88 -11.30
C ILE A 85 77.00 8.38 -11.46
N ALA A 86 78.03 9.11 -11.94
CA ALA A 86 77.97 10.56 -12.12
C ALA A 86 76.96 10.98 -13.20
N ALA A 87 76.77 10.17 -14.24
CA ALA A 87 75.87 10.47 -15.36
C ALA A 87 74.40 10.09 -15.07
N ASN A 88 74.17 8.92 -14.47
CA ASN A 88 72.84 8.30 -14.40
C ASN A 88 72.27 8.18 -12.98
N LEU A 89 73.12 8.02 -11.95
CA LEU A 89 72.69 7.69 -10.59
C LEU A 89 72.65 8.92 -9.68
N THR A 90 71.96 9.97 -10.15
CA THR A 90 71.81 11.24 -9.44
C THR A 90 70.48 11.31 -8.68
N ASN A 91 70.37 12.18 -7.67
CA ASN A 91 69.09 12.43 -6.99
C ASN A 91 68.00 12.88 -7.99
N SER A 92 68.37 13.63 -9.04
CA SER A 92 67.43 14.04 -10.11
C SER A 92 66.78 12.85 -10.81
N THR A 93 67.52 11.76 -10.99
CA THR A 93 66.98 10.51 -11.56
C THR A 93 65.91 9.92 -10.65
N LEU A 94 66.19 9.82 -9.34
CA LEU A 94 65.22 9.30 -8.38
C LEU A 94 63.96 10.18 -8.30
N PHE A 95 64.08 11.50 -8.33
CA PHE A 95 62.93 12.41 -8.39
C PHE A 95 62.12 12.25 -9.67
N THR A 96 62.79 12.17 -10.83
CA THR A 96 62.12 12.03 -12.14
C THR A 96 61.33 10.72 -12.24
N LEU A 97 61.87 9.63 -11.68
CA LEU A 97 61.22 8.32 -11.67
C LEU A 97 60.26 8.13 -10.48
N ASN A 98 60.16 9.11 -9.58
CA ASN A 98 59.43 9.02 -8.32
C ASN A 98 59.82 7.76 -7.51
N LEU A 99 61.13 7.59 -7.27
CA LEU A 99 61.69 6.46 -6.54
C LEU A 99 62.31 6.93 -5.22
N ASN A 100 62.00 6.21 -4.15
CA ASN A 100 62.64 6.41 -2.85
C ASN A 100 63.91 5.59 -2.71
N VAL A 101 64.03 4.48 -3.44
CA VAL A 101 65.15 3.55 -3.30
C VAL A 101 65.56 3.05 -4.68
N MET A 102 66.87 2.99 -4.92
CA MET A 102 67.45 2.33 -6.08
C MET A 102 68.75 1.64 -5.67
N LEU A 103 68.85 0.33 -5.89
CA LEU A 103 69.98 -0.52 -5.51
C LEU A 103 70.44 -1.36 -6.70
N PHE A 104 71.76 -1.52 -6.81
CA PHE A 104 72.43 -2.39 -7.77
C PHE A 104 73.19 -3.43 -6.96
N ILE A 105 72.81 -4.69 -7.13
CA ILE A 105 73.32 -5.81 -6.35
C ILE A 105 73.99 -6.78 -7.31
N ASN A 106 75.20 -7.25 -6.99
CA ASN A 106 75.91 -8.20 -7.84
C ASN A 106 75.32 -9.62 -7.72
N THR A 107 75.82 -10.56 -8.52
CA THR A 107 75.39 -11.97 -8.50
C THR A 107 75.68 -12.72 -7.19
N ARG A 108 76.49 -12.15 -6.29
CA ARG A 108 76.77 -12.69 -4.95
C ARG A 108 75.85 -12.11 -3.87
N GLY A 109 74.92 -11.22 -4.22
CA GLY A 109 74.05 -10.53 -3.27
C GLY A 109 74.71 -9.34 -2.56
N GLU A 110 75.88 -8.88 -3.03
CA GLU A 110 76.58 -7.74 -2.44
C GLU A 110 76.17 -6.43 -3.13
N LEU A 111 76.07 -5.34 -2.36
CA LEU A 111 75.73 -4.02 -2.90
C LEU A 111 76.90 -3.47 -3.74
N ILE A 112 76.63 -3.18 -5.02
CA ILE A 112 77.53 -2.42 -5.91
C ILE A 112 77.35 -0.93 -5.65
N TRP A 113 76.09 -0.48 -5.68
CA TRP A 113 75.69 0.90 -5.40
C TRP A 113 74.26 0.94 -4.89
N GLY A 114 73.95 1.92 -4.04
CA GLY A 114 72.59 2.16 -3.60
C GLY A 114 72.37 3.59 -3.13
N ALA A 115 71.18 4.10 -3.36
CA ALA A 115 70.70 5.35 -2.78
C ALA A 115 69.27 5.18 -2.28
N ALA A 116 68.97 5.88 -1.18
CA ALA A 116 67.60 6.08 -0.75
C ALA A 116 67.37 7.56 -0.41
N ILE A 117 66.22 8.09 -0.81
CA ILE A 117 65.80 9.47 -0.58
C ILE A 117 64.33 9.53 -0.17
N ASP A 118 64.02 10.52 0.64
CA ASP A 118 62.65 10.92 0.91
C ASP A 118 62.24 11.95 -0.14
N LEU A 119 61.19 11.65 -0.92
CA LEU A 119 60.73 12.48 -2.02
C LEU A 119 60.05 13.79 -1.58
N VAL A 120 59.74 13.95 -0.28
CA VAL A 120 59.05 15.13 0.26
C VAL A 120 60.03 16.10 0.89
N SER A 121 60.93 15.60 1.72
CA SER A 121 61.98 16.39 2.38
C SER A 121 63.24 16.54 1.53
N GLU A 122 63.36 15.77 0.44
CA GLU A 122 64.52 15.70 -0.46
C GLU A 122 65.82 15.25 0.25
N GLN A 123 65.69 14.65 1.44
CA GLN A 123 66.83 14.18 2.23
C GLN A 123 67.16 12.72 1.94
N THR A 124 68.44 12.39 2.03
CA THR A 124 68.92 11.00 1.93
C THR A 124 68.46 10.17 3.12
N LEU A 125 67.91 8.99 2.85
CA LEU A 125 67.53 8.00 3.86
C LEU A 125 68.67 7.00 4.08
N PRO A 126 69.00 6.63 5.32
CA PRO A 126 70.01 5.61 5.58
C PRO A 126 69.55 4.23 5.09
N LEU A 127 70.28 3.61 4.17
CA LEU A 127 69.90 2.32 3.55
C LEU A 127 69.69 1.19 4.57
N ASN A 128 70.49 1.16 5.65
CA ASN A 128 70.38 0.20 6.74
C ASN A 128 69.08 0.30 7.56
N THR A 129 68.27 1.33 7.32
CA THR A 129 66.95 1.48 7.96
C THR A 129 65.80 0.92 7.13
N LEU A 130 66.08 0.48 5.91
CA LEU A 130 65.12 -0.13 5.00
C LEU A 130 65.33 -1.66 4.98
N PRO A 131 64.26 -2.45 4.86
CA PRO A 131 64.32 -3.92 4.85
C PRO A 131 64.88 -4.51 3.54
N VAL A 132 65.67 -3.71 2.82
CA VAL A 132 66.29 -4.03 1.53
C VAL A 132 67.81 -4.01 1.62
N GLN A 133 68.37 -3.74 2.81
CA GLN A 133 69.80 -3.88 3.05
C GLN A 133 70.15 -4.11 4.53
N PRO A 134 70.93 -5.16 4.87
CA PRO A 134 71.36 -6.25 3.97
C PRO A 134 70.16 -7.12 3.57
N LEU A 135 70.11 -7.54 2.31
CA LEU A 135 69.18 -8.58 1.86
C LEU A 135 69.74 -9.94 2.27
N GLU A 136 68.86 -10.84 2.71
CA GLU A 136 69.27 -12.23 2.89
C GLU A 136 69.61 -12.84 1.52
N PRO A 137 70.66 -13.68 1.41
CA PRO A 137 71.08 -14.29 0.15
C PRO A 137 69.95 -15.04 -0.57
N ASP A 138 69.02 -15.63 0.19
CA ASP A 138 67.88 -16.37 -0.33
C ASP A 138 66.64 -15.49 -0.56
N SER A 139 66.77 -14.16 -0.48
CA SER A 139 65.66 -13.24 -0.69
C SER A 139 65.02 -13.46 -2.05
N ARG A 140 63.68 -13.56 -2.09
CA ARG A 140 62.90 -13.64 -3.33
C ARG A 140 63.19 -12.48 -4.29
N LEU A 141 63.60 -11.33 -3.79
CA LEU A 141 63.94 -10.18 -4.64
C LEU A 141 65.21 -10.41 -5.48
N LEU A 142 66.07 -11.36 -5.08
CA LEU A 142 67.30 -11.75 -5.77
C LEU A 142 67.14 -13.04 -6.59
N GLN A 143 66.00 -13.73 -6.46
CA GLN A 143 65.71 -14.94 -7.22
C GLN A 143 65.26 -14.56 -8.63
N HIS A 144 65.71 -15.32 -9.63
CA HIS A 144 65.35 -15.11 -11.04
C HIS A 144 65.02 -16.44 -11.69
N ASP A 145 63.92 -16.50 -12.44
CA ASP A 145 63.61 -17.63 -13.31
C ASP A 145 64.57 -17.65 -14.52
N LEU A 146 65.57 -18.53 -14.43
CA LEU A 146 66.58 -18.72 -15.48
C LEU A 146 66.01 -19.25 -16.80
N GLN A 147 64.80 -19.83 -16.80
CA GLN A 147 64.13 -20.32 -18.02
C GLN A 147 63.32 -19.23 -18.72
N ARG A 148 62.94 -18.16 -18.00
CA ARG A 148 62.13 -17.04 -18.49
C ARG A 148 62.71 -15.72 -18.00
N LEU A 149 63.95 -15.42 -18.40
CA LEU A 149 64.70 -14.23 -17.99
C LEU A 149 63.92 -12.93 -18.23
N ASP A 150 63.16 -12.86 -19.33
CA ASP A 150 62.30 -11.73 -19.69
C ASP A 150 61.14 -11.47 -18.70
N GLN A 151 60.81 -12.44 -17.86
CA GLN A 151 59.69 -12.39 -16.90
C GLN A 151 60.13 -12.73 -15.47
N SER A 152 61.44 -12.80 -15.24
CA SER A 152 62.01 -13.33 -13.99
C SER A 152 61.95 -12.38 -12.79
N GLY A 153 61.56 -11.12 -12.98
CA GLY A 153 61.49 -10.14 -11.91
C GLY A 153 60.36 -10.38 -10.90
N TYR A 154 60.63 -10.03 -9.65
CA TYR A 154 59.68 -10.09 -8.54
C TYR A 154 59.27 -8.68 -8.11
N SER A 155 58.00 -8.51 -7.76
CA SER A 155 57.50 -7.24 -7.21
C SER A 155 56.45 -7.51 -6.14
N GLY A 156 56.35 -6.61 -5.16
CA GLY A 156 55.38 -6.73 -4.08
C GLY A 156 55.35 -5.50 -3.17
N LEU A 157 54.67 -5.66 -2.04
CA LEU A 157 54.67 -4.70 -0.95
C LEU A 157 55.68 -5.13 0.12
N ILE A 158 56.27 -4.19 0.84
CA ILE A 158 57.11 -4.47 1.99
C ILE A 158 56.92 -3.40 3.07
N ALA A 159 56.88 -3.82 4.33
CA ALA A 159 56.74 -2.91 5.46
C ALA A 159 58.08 -2.26 5.80
N THR A 160 58.10 -0.93 5.87
CA THR A 160 59.28 -0.16 6.29
C THR A 160 58.93 0.71 7.49
N ARG A 161 59.96 1.23 8.17
CA ARG A 161 59.76 2.23 9.24
C ARG A 161 59.16 3.56 8.74
N TYR A 162 59.19 3.79 7.43
CA TYR A 162 58.66 4.98 6.75
C TYR A 162 57.27 4.76 6.15
N GLY A 163 56.68 3.57 6.37
CA GLY A 163 55.38 3.19 5.84
C GLY A 163 55.46 2.02 4.85
N PRO A 164 54.32 1.64 4.25
CA PRO A 164 54.27 0.65 3.17
C PRO A 164 55.13 1.09 2.00
N MET A 165 55.84 0.16 1.36
CA MET A 165 56.66 0.45 0.18
C MET A 165 56.35 -0.56 -0.92
N LEU A 166 56.12 -0.07 -2.14
CA LEU A 166 56.14 -0.90 -3.34
C LEU A 166 57.60 -1.18 -3.69
N ILE A 167 57.91 -2.43 -4.02
CA ILE A 167 59.27 -2.86 -4.35
C ILE A 167 59.26 -3.74 -5.59
N SER A 168 60.29 -3.60 -6.42
CA SER A 168 60.55 -4.46 -7.57
C SER A 168 62.03 -4.83 -7.61
N GLY A 169 62.32 -6.10 -7.90
CA GLY A 169 63.64 -6.62 -8.26
C GLY A 169 63.61 -7.18 -9.69
N GLN A 170 64.57 -6.79 -10.52
CA GLN A 170 64.72 -7.23 -11.91
C GLN A 170 66.17 -7.65 -12.17
N PRO A 171 66.41 -8.69 -13.00
CA PRO A 171 67.77 -9.04 -13.38
C PRO A 171 68.37 -7.94 -14.26
N MET A 172 69.66 -7.68 -14.08
CA MET A 172 70.40 -6.80 -14.98
C MET A 172 70.87 -7.61 -16.19
N LEU A 173 70.34 -7.28 -17.37
CA LEU A 173 70.56 -7.94 -18.66
C LEU A 173 70.91 -6.90 -19.73
N THR A 174 71.33 -7.36 -20.91
CA THR A 174 71.53 -6.47 -22.07
C THR A 174 70.20 -5.90 -22.58
N ASN A 175 70.26 -4.91 -23.47
CA ASN A 175 69.08 -4.34 -24.15
C ASN A 175 68.20 -5.38 -24.85
N GLU A 176 68.80 -6.48 -25.31
CA GLU A 176 68.07 -7.59 -25.94
C GLU A 176 67.38 -8.51 -24.92
N GLY A 177 67.58 -8.28 -23.62
CA GLY A 177 67.12 -9.16 -22.54
C GLY A 177 67.85 -10.51 -22.54
N THR A 178 69.08 -10.55 -23.06
CA THR A 178 69.90 -11.76 -23.21
C THR A 178 71.18 -11.65 -22.37
N GLY A 179 71.97 -12.73 -22.37
CA GLY A 179 73.23 -12.81 -21.63
C GLY A 179 73.08 -13.33 -20.20
N PRO A 180 74.20 -13.59 -19.51
CA PRO A 180 74.18 -13.98 -18.10
C PRO A 180 73.68 -12.82 -17.24
N ILE A 181 72.95 -13.12 -16.17
CA ILE A 181 72.52 -12.10 -15.20
C ILE A 181 73.77 -11.43 -14.60
N ALA A 182 73.95 -10.13 -14.81
CA ALA A 182 75.08 -9.37 -14.24
C ALA A 182 74.83 -9.00 -12.76
N GLY A 183 73.58 -9.07 -12.32
CA GLY A 183 73.15 -8.82 -10.95
C GLY A 183 71.65 -8.54 -10.90
N THR A 184 71.20 -7.91 -9.81
CA THR A 184 69.80 -7.52 -9.62
C THR A 184 69.70 -6.02 -9.38
N MET A 185 68.79 -5.35 -10.09
CA MET A 185 68.39 -3.98 -9.81
C MET A 185 67.12 -3.99 -8.98
N ILE A 186 67.15 -3.32 -7.83
CA ILE A 186 66.01 -3.19 -6.93
C ILE A 186 65.61 -1.72 -6.84
N ILE A 187 64.33 -1.43 -7.08
CA ILE A 187 63.79 -0.10 -6.87
C ILE A 187 62.59 -0.14 -5.92
N GLY A 188 62.36 0.95 -5.21
CA GLY A 188 61.28 1.07 -4.25
C GLY A 188 60.63 2.45 -4.22
N ARG A 189 59.31 2.47 -3.96
CA ARG A 189 58.50 3.68 -3.79
C ARG A 189 57.69 3.57 -2.50
N ILE A 190 57.93 4.47 -1.56
CA ILE A 190 57.24 4.53 -0.28
C ILE A 190 55.85 5.15 -0.50
N LEU A 191 54.82 4.49 0.03
CA LEU A 191 53.44 4.96 0.02
C LEU A 191 53.20 5.84 1.25
N ASN A 192 53.75 7.06 1.21
CA ASN A 192 53.53 8.07 2.23
C ASN A 192 52.15 8.76 2.04
N GLU A 193 51.78 9.61 2.98
CA GLU A 193 50.48 10.32 2.96
C GLU A 193 50.21 11.06 1.63
N PRO A 194 51.15 11.83 1.03
CA PRO A 194 50.93 12.44 -0.29
C PRO A 194 50.63 11.44 -1.41
N VAL A 195 51.34 10.30 -1.46
CA VAL A 195 51.14 9.27 -2.48
C VAL A 195 49.79 8.57 -2.28
N LEU A 196 49.45 8.24 -1.03
CA LEU A 196 48.17 7.64 -0.70
C LEU A 196 46.99 8.58 -0.99
N ALA A 197 47.14 9.89 -0.74
CA ALA A 197 46.16 10.90 -1.08
C ALA A 197 45.90 10.98 -2.59
N ALA A 198 46.96 10.87 -3.42
CA ALA A 198 46.80 10.80 -4.88
C ALA A 198 46.00 9.54 -5.31
N TYR A 199 46.17 8.43 -4.59
CA TYR A 199 45.39 7.22 -4.84
C TYR A 199 43.93 7.36 -4.35
N HIS A 200 43.68 8.02 -3.22
CA HIS A 200 42.32 8.42 -2.79
C HIS A 200 41.64 9.25 -3.89
N ASP A 201 42.34 10.24 -4.43
CA ASP A 201 41.79 11.12 -5.48
C ASP A 201 41.48 10.38 -6.78
N ARG A 202 42.29 9.39 -7.16
CA ARG A 202 42.09 8.60 -8.38
C ARG A 202 40.97 7.57 -8.21
N THR A 203 40.90 6.92 -7.06
CA THR A 203 39.92 5.84 -6.78
C THR A 203 38.56 6.37 -6.35
N LYS A 204 38.54 7.57 -5.74
CA LYS A 204 37.41 8.15 -5.00
C LYS A 204 36.94 7.26 -3.85
N VAL A 205 37.87 6.55 -3.23
CA VAL A 205 37.63 5.65 -2.09
C VAL A 205 38.49 6.10 -0.93
N ASP A 206 37.87 6.27 0.23
CA ASP A 206 38.60 6.48 1.49
C ASP A 206 39.15 5.14 1.97
N PHE A 207 40.48 5.01 2.00
CA PHE A 207 41.15 3.78 2.44
C PHE A 207 42.36 4.05 3.33
N LEU A 208 42.68 3.08 4.19
CA LEU A 208 43.84 3.09 5.07
C LEU A 208 44.62 1.80 4.85
N LEU A 209 45.95 1.92 4.80
CA LEU A 209 46.85 0.79 4.66
C LEU A 209 47.70 0.67 5.93
N THR A 210 47.29 -0.21 6.84
CA THR A 210 47.92 -0.32 8.16
C THR A 210 48.91 -1.48 8.21
N PRO A 211 50.19 -1.28 8.55
CA PRO A 211 51.14 -2.38 8.69
C PRO A 211 50.79 -3.27 9.90
N LEU A 212 50.87 -4.59 9.71
CA LEU A 212 50.61 -5.61 10.74
C LEU A 212 51.85 -5.89 11.63
N SER A 213 52.98 -5.23 11.37
CA SER A 213 54.24 -5.48 12.09
C SER A 213 54.33 -4.70 13.42
N ASN A 214 54.23 -5.42 14.53
CA ASN A 214 54.82 -5.17 15.86
C ASN A 214 54.53 -3.86 16.65
N LYS A 215 53.51 -3.08 16.33
CA LYS A 215 52.88 -2.21 17.35
C LYS A 215 51.81 -3.01 18.11
N PRO A 216 51.45 -2.68 19.37
CA PRO A 216 50.28 -3.27 19.99
C PRO A 216 49.08 -2.92 19.11
N MET A 217 48.67 -3.89 18.32
CA MET A 217 47.59 -3.80 17.37
C MET A 217 46.35 -3.46 18.18
N SER A 218 45.60 -2.42 17.78
CA SER A 218 44.38 -2.08 18.51
C SER A 218 43.48 -3.31 18.55
N ALA A 219 42.71 -3.49 19.62
CA ALA A 219 41.85 -4.66 19.78
C ALA A 219 40.93 -4.88 18.56
N HIS A 220 40.54 -3.79 17.90
CA HIS A 220 39.76 -3.80 16.67
C HIS A 220 40.50 -4.41 15.48
N ILE A 221 41.76 -4.01 15.21
CA ILE A 221 42.57 -4.57 14.12
C ILE A 221 42.90 -6.04 14.37
N GLN A 222 43.11 -6.43 15.64
CA GLN A 222 43.30 -7.84 16.02
C GLN A 222 42.06 -8.68 15.70
N ALA A 223 40.87 -8.19 16.08
CA ALA A 223 39.62 -8.88 15.80
C ALA A 223 39.36 -9.00 14.29
N GLU A 224 39.60 -7.94 13.50
CA GLU A 224 39.43 -7.98 12.04
C GLU A 224 40.41 -8.94 11.37
N THR A 225 41.68 -8.94 11.78
CA THR A 225 42.70 -9.84 11.22
C THR A 225 42.38 -11.30 11.55
N MET A 226 41.91 -11.59 12.76
CA MET A 226 41.46 -12.94 13.15
C MET A 226 40.20 -13.36 12.39
N ALA A 227 39.25 -12.46 12.18
CA ALA A 227 38.04 -12.72 11.40
C ALA A 227 38.40 -13.04 9.93
N LEU A 228 39.33 -12.29 9.34
CA LEU A 228 39.86 -12.55 7.99
C LEU A 228 40.55 -13.90 7.89
N ALA A 229 41.36 -14.28 8.89
CA ALA A 229 42.03 -15.58 8.92
C ALA A 229 41.06 -16.76 9.09
N ALA A 230 39.88 -16.54 9.68
CA ALA A 230 38.85 -17.56 9.89
C ALA A 230 37.81 -17.62 8.75
N SER A 231 37.81 -16.62 7.86
CA SER A 231 36.86 -16.50 6.75
C SER A 231 37.33 -17.30 5.53
N GLU A 232 36.40 -17.90 4.78
CA GLU A 232 36.67 -18.44 3.44
C GLU A 232 36.76 -17.32 2.39
N GLU A 233 36.07 -16.21 2.63
CA GLU A 233 36.11 -15.02 1.78
C GLU A 233 37.36 -14.19 2.06
N PRO A 234 37.98 -13.57 1.04
CA PRO A 234 39.19 -12.78 1.20
C PRO A 234 38.96 -11.42 1.87
N PHE A 235 37.73 -11.11 2.32
CA PHE A 235 37.41 -9.83 2.95
C PHE A 235 36.46 -10.00 4.14
N VAL A 236 36.41 -8.99 5.01
CA VAL A 236 35.45 -8.89 6.12
C VAL A 236 34.72 -7.55 6.02
N LEU A 237 33.41 -7.59 6.22
CA LEU A 237 32.56 -6.41 6.34
C LEU A 237 32.26 -6.13 7.80
N HIS A 238 32.46 -4.89 8.23
CA HIS A 238 32.04 -4.40 9.54
C HIS A 238 31.01 -3.28 9.37
N ASP A 239 29.80 -3.55 9.85
CA ASP A 239 28.69 -2.60 9.79
C ASP A 239 28.75 -1.60 10.95
N ALA A 240 29.10 -0.34 10.64
CA ALA A 240 29.02 0.77 11.57
C ALA A 240 27.82 1.69 11.25
N PRO A 241 27.35 2.54 12.19
CA PRO A 241 26.09 3.27 12.03
C PRO A 241 26.00 4.18 10.80
N GLN A 242 27.11 4.79 10.37
CA GLN A 242 27.17 5.74 9.25
C GLN A 242 28.06 5.27 8.10
N THR A 243 28.87 4.25 8.33
CA THR A 243 29.88 3.78 7.39
C THR A 243 29.88 2.26 7.38
N LEU A 244 30.00 1.68 6.20
CA LEU A 244 30.28 0.28 6.02
C LEU A 244 31.77 0.12 5.75
N HIS A 245 32.44 -0.64 6.59
CA HIS A 245 33.86 -0.88 6.49
C HIS A 245 34.13 -2.22 5.80
N ALA A 246 35.04 -2.24 4.83
CA ALA A 246 35.49 -3.46 4.18
C ALA A 246 37.02 -3.58 4.30
N SER A 247 37.48 -4.71 4.84
CA SER A 247 38.89 -4.96 5.14
C SER A 247 39.40 -6.21 4.41
N ASN A 248 40.66 -6.20 3.96
CA ASN A 248 41.41 -7.36 3.47
C ASN A 248 42.88 -7.30 3.95
N VAL A 249 43.51 -8.45 4.14
CA VAL A 249 44.93 -8.59 4.43
C VAL A 249 45.74 -8.70 3.13
N LEU A 250 46.58 -7.70 2.87
CA LEU A 250 47.57 -7.74 1.81
C LEU A 250 48.86 -8.42 2.30
N LYS A 251 49.39 -9.28 1.44
CA LYS A 251 50.65 -9.98 1.66
C LYS A 251 51.83 -9.12 1.21
N ASP A 252 52.97 -9.29 1.85
CA ASP A 252 54.23 -8.74 1.37
C ASP A 252 54.79 -9.53 0.17
N VAL A 253 55.92 -9.05 -0.34
CA VAL A 253 56.69 -9.67 -1.43
C VAL A 253 57.18 -11.10 -1.10
N TYR A 254 57.25 -11.46 0.18
CA TYR A 254 57.63 -12.80 0.63
C TYR A 254 56.41 -13.73 0.82
N GLY A 255 55.19 -13.20 0.69
CA GLY A 255 53.93 -13.93 0.82
C GLY A 255 53.34 -13.95 2.23
N ALA A 256 53.94 -13.23 3.19
CA ALA A 256 53.46 -13.13 4.55
C ALA A 256 52.42 -12.00 4.70
N PRO A 257 51.38 -12.15 5.53
CA PRO A 257 50.48 -11.06 5.92
C PRO A 257 51.24 -9.83 6.42
N ALA A 258 51.09 -8.69 5.75
CA ALA A 258 51.89 -7.50 6.05
C ALA A 258 51.08 -6.23 6.27
N PHE A 259 49.95 -6.08 5.56
CA PHE A 259 49.12 -4.89 5.68
C PHE A 259 47.64 -5.24 5.78
N LEU A 260 46.92 -4.52 6.62
CA LEU A 260 45.46 -4.47 6.59
C LEU A 260 45.05 -3.30 5.70
N LEU A 261 44.47 -3.62 4.54
CA LEU A 261 43.77 -2.66 3.71
C LEU A 261 42.35 -2.52 4.25
N HIS A 262 41.99 -1.30 4.63
CA HIS A 262 40.69 -0.98 5.17
C HIS A 262 40.05 0.12 4.33
N THR A 263 38.83 -0.08 3.86
CA THR A 263 38.06 0.92 3.10
C THR A 263 36.82 1.34 3.88
N SER A 264 36.44 2.62 3.75
CA SER A 264 35.25 3.18 4.39
C SER A 264 34.26 3.63 3.32
N THR A 265 33.07 3.04 3.31
CA THR A 265 31.98 3.40 2.39
C THR A 265 30.85 4.07 3.19
N PRO A 266 30.49 5.35 2.91
CA PRO A 266 29.37 6.00 3.58
C PRO A 266 28.04 5.28 3.34
N LYS A 267 27.14 5.21 4.34
CA LYS A 267 25.83 4.54 4.24
C LYS A 267 24.73 5.42 3.62
N ASP A 268 25.08 6.14 2.56
CA ASP A 268 24.18 7.09 1.91
C ASP A 268 23.03 6.37 1.17
N ILE A 269 23.30 5.21 0.56
CA ILE A 269 22.29 4.43 -0.18
C ILE A 269 21.24 3.91 0.81
N THR A 270 21.67 3.35 1.94
CA THR A 270 20.78 2.87 3.00
C THR A 270 19.97 4.02 3.60
N ALA A 271 20.60 5.19 3.83
CA ALA A 271 19.91 6.37 4.35
C ALA A 271 18.84 6.90 3.38
N ILE A 272 19.14 6.94 2.08
CA ILE A 272 18.18 7.27 1.01
C ILE A 272 17.06 6.23 0.96
N GLY A 273 17.39 4.94 1.08
CA GLY A 273 16.44 3.83 1.13
C GLY A 273 15.44 3.99 2.28
N ALA A 274 15.92 4.29 3.49
CA ALA A 274 15.08 4.55 4.66
C ALA A 274 14.11 5.72 4.43
N ARG A 275 14.61 6.85 3.90
CA ARG A 275 13.78 8.03 3.60
C ARG A 275 12.74 7.72 2.52
N THR A 276 13.12 6.96 1.50
CA THR A 276 12.24 6.56 0.39
C THR A 276 11.13 5.66 0.88
N VAL A 277 11.45 4.66 1.71
CA VAL A 277 10.45 3.76 2.33
C VAL A 277 9.50 4.56 3.23
N HIS A 278 10.00 5.45 4.08
CA HIS A 278 9.15 6.30 4.93
C HIS A 278 8.24 7.22 4.13
N ALA A 279 8.76 7.87 3.09
CA ALA A 279 7.98 8.72 2.20
C ALA A 279 6.90 7.92 1.46
N ALA A 280 7.23 6.72 0.96
CA ALA A 280 6.27 5.83 0.31
C ALA A 280 5.15 5.39 1.26
N LEU A 281 5.50 5.03 2.51
CA LEU A 281 4.51 4.67 3.53
C LEU A 281 3.59 5.84 3.87
N LEU A 282 4.14 7.05 4.00
CA LEU A 282 3.34 8.25 4.27
C LEU A 282 2.42 8.58 3.10
N ALA A 283 2.92 8.49 1.86
CA ALA A 283 2.11 8.69 0.66
C ALA A 283 0.97 7.66 0.56
N LEU A 284 1.24 6.38 0.84
CA LEU A 284 0.24 5.32 0.88
C LEU A 284 -0.81 5.54 1.97
N LEU A 285 -0.40 6.01 3.15
CA LEU A 285 -1.33 6.34 4.24
C LEU A 285 -2.26 7.48 3.83
N VAL A 286 -1.72 8.57 3.27
CA VAL A 286 -2.51 9.72 2.81
C VAL A 286 -3.47 9.31 1.69
N ALA A 287 -2.99 8.55 0.70
CA ALA A 287 -3.82 8.02 -0.38
C ALA A 287 -4.94 7.12 0.18
N GLY A 288 -4.61 6.19 1.08
CA GLY A 288 -5.60 5.31 1.72
C GLY A 288 -6.65 6.06 2.55
N LEU A 289 -6.29 7.17 3.19
CA LEU A 289 -7.23 8.03 3.90
C LEU A 289 -8.17 8.78 2.93
N ILE A 290 -7.64 9.27 1.82
CA ILE A 290 -8.45 9.90 0.77
C ILE A 290 -9.44 8.87 0.19
N ASP A 291 -8.97 7.67 -0.12
CA ASP A 291 -9.82 6.58 -0.62
C ASP A 291 -10.92 6.21 0.39
N LEU A 292 -10.59 6.15 1.68
CA LEU A 292 -11.58 5.92 2.75
C LEU A 292 -12.69 6.98 2.72
N ILE A 293 -12.32 8.26 2.63
CA ILE A 293 -13.28 9.37 2.59
C ILE A 293 -14.15 9.29 1.35
N VAL A 294 -13.54 9.06 0.18
CA VAL A 294 -14.26 8.94 -1.10
C VAL A 294 -15.22 7.76 -1.08
N ILE A 295 -14.76 6.57 -0.69
CA ILE A 295 -15.60 5.37 -0.59
C ILE A 295 -16.73 5.58 0.41
N TRP A 296 -16.46 6.21 1.57
CA TRP A 296 -17.50 6.51 2.55
C TRP A 296 -18.55 7.47 1.99
N LEU A 297 -18.15 8.52 1.28
CA LEU A 297 -19.07 9.47 0.64
C LEU A 297 -19.94 8.77 -0.41
N LEU A 298 -19.33 7.95 -1.27
CA LEU A 298 -20.04 7.17 -2.29
C LEU A 298 -21.00 6.18 -1.65
N LEU A 299 -20.56 5.37 -0.68
CA LEU A 299 -21.43 4.41 0.00
C LEU A 299 -22.58 5.11 0.72
N ASN A 300 -22.31 6.23 1.40
CA ASN A 300 -23.35 6.99 2.08
C ASN A 300 -24.38 7.57 1.09
N ARG A 301 -23.92 8.13 -0.03
CA ARG A 301 -24.78 8.75 -1.06
C ARG A 301 -25.57 7.73 -1.88
N PHE A 302 -24.96 6.61 -2.24
CA PHE A 302 -25.53 5.64 -3.18
C PHE A 302 -26.28 4.50 -2.47
N PHE A 303 -25.86 4.07 -1.29
CA PHE A 303 -26.45 2.89 -0.63
C PHE A 303 -27.11 3.22 0.70
N ILE A 304 -26.34 3.79 1.64
CA ILE A 304 -26.77 3.89 3.03
C ILE A 304 -27.92 4.87 3.22
N HIS A 305 -27.84 6.07 2.63
CA HIS A 305 -28.89 7.07 2.79
C HIS A 305 -30.23 6.65 2.15
N PRO A 306 -30.27 6.13 0.91
CA PRO A 306 -31.50 5.58 0.32
C PRO A 306 -32.12 4.44 1.13
N LEU A 307 -31.31 3.48 1.59
CA LEU A 307 -31.78 2.38 2.45
C LEU A 307 -32.33 2.91 3.79
N ALA A 308 -31.72 3.96 4.34
CA ALA A 308 -32.22 4.58 5.57
C ALA A 308 -33.56 5.30 5.36
N LEU A 309 -33.74 5.98 4.22
CA LEU A 309 -35.02 6.59 3.83
C LEU A 309 -36.11 5.52 3.69
N LEU A 310 -35.85 4.45 2.93
CA LEU A 310 -36.80 3.35 2.75
C LEU A 310 -37.15 2.69 4.09
N LYS A 311 -36.16 2.39 4.93
CA LYS A 311 -36.38 1.83 6.27
C LYS A 311 -37.26 2.76 7.13
N ASN A 312 -36.96 4.05 7.18
CA ASN A 312 -37.74 5.00 7.98
C ASN A 312 -39.17 5.14 7.44
N HIS A 313 -39.35 5.08 6.12
CA HIS A 313 -40.66 5.11 5.49
C HIS A 313 -41.52 3.90 5.88
N ILE A 314 -40.97 2.69 5.81
CA ILE A 314 -41.63 1.45 6.25
C ILE A 314 -42.04 1.54 7.72
N LEU A 315 -41.14 2.04 8.58
CA LEU A 315 -41.42 2.21 10.00
C LEU A 315 -42.54 3.24 10.26
N ALA A 316 -42.60 4.31 9.48
CA ALA A 316 -43.65 5.33 9.59
C ALA A 316 -45.03 4.77 9.19
N ILE A 317 -45.11 3.98 8.12
CA ILE A 317 -46.36 3.30 7.71
C ILE A 317 -46.83 2.33 8.80
N ARG A 318 -45.92 1.55 9.39
CA ARG A 318 -46.24 0.65 10.49
C ARG A 318 -46.80 1.39 11.71
N ALA A 319 -46.24 2.55 12.05
CA ALA A 319 -46.65 3.32 13.22
C ALA A 319 -47.96 4.09 13.04
N HIS A 320 -48.19 4.66 11.85
CA HIS A 320 -49.32 5.55 11.58
C HIS A 320 -50.47 4.90 10.78
N GLY A 321 -50.28 3.67 10.31
CA GLY A 321 -51.24 2.92 9.52
C GLY A 321 -51.09 3.19 8.01
N VAL A 322 -51.47 2.18 7.23
CA VAL A 322 -51.35 2.18 5.75
C VAL A 322 -52.23 3.26 5.10
N GLU A 323 -53.34 3.63 5.73
CA GLU A 323 -54.30 4.61 5.20
C GLU A 323 -53.73 6.04 5.10
N LYS A 324 -52.71 6.35 5.90
CA LYS A 324 -52.01 7.66 5.90
C LYS A 324 -50.66 7.59 5.18
N ALA A 325 -50.36 6.49 4.51
CA ALA A 325 -49.10 6.32 3.79
C ALA A 325 -49.04 7.25 2.58
N ILE A 326 -48.00 8.09 2.52
CA ILE A 326 -47.65 8.90 1.35
C ILE A 326 -46.54 8.16 0.61
N PRO A 327 -46.61 7.96 -0.71
CA PRO A 327 -45.59 7.22 -1.45
C PRO A 327 -44.22 7.89 -1.32
N LEU A 328 -43.18 7.08 -1.10
CA LEU A 328 -41.82 7.57 -0.86
C LEU A 328 -41.22 8.24 -2.10
N ARG A 329 -41.59 7.78 -3.31
CA ARG A 329 -41.17 8.33 -4.61
C ARG A 329 -39.67 8.63 -4.68
N LEU A 330 -38.83 7.65 -4.32
CA LEU A 330 -37.38 7.75 -4.51
C LEU A 330 -37.07 7.93 -6.01
N GLN A 331 -36.60 9.12 -6.40
CA GLN A 331 -36.19 9.41 -7.79
C GLN A 331 -34.86 8.73 -8.12
N ARG A 332 -34.88 7.40 -8.26
CA ARG A 332 -33.74 6.57 -8.63
C ARG A 332 -34.17 5.53 -9.67
N ARG A 333 -33.23 5.15 -10.54
CA ARG A 333 -33.43 4.16 -11.61
C ARG A 333 -32.65 2.85 -11.38
N ASP A 334 -32.06 2.71 -10.19
CA ASP A 334 -31.33 1.50 -9.77
C ASP A 334 -32.26 0.51 -9.05
N GLU A 335 -31.71 -0.63 -8.64
CA GLU A 335 -32.45 -1.71 -7.95
C GLU A 335 -33.13 -1.21 -6.67
N ILE A 336 -32.54 -0.22 -5.98
CA ILE A 336 -33.14 0.41 -4.80
C ILE A 336 -34.37 1.25 -5.21
N GLY A 337 -34.30 1.97 -6.32
CA GLY A 337 -35.43 2.71 -6.88
C GLY A 337 -36.57 1.78 -7.29
N VAL A 338 -36.26 0.68 -8.00
CA VAL A 338 -37.25 -0.33 -8.39
C VAL A 338 -37.93 -0.92 -7.16
N LEU A 339 -37.15 -1.33 -6.15
CA LEU A 339 -37.68 -1.87 -4.89
C LEU A 339 -38.58 -0.87 -4.15
N SER A 340 -38.21 0.41 -4.14
CA SER A 340 -39.04 1.46 -3.54
C SER A 340 -40.38 1.60 -4.25
N ASN A 341 -40.38 1.56 -5.59
CA ASN A 341 -41.60 1.70 -6.39
C ASN A 341 -42.53 0.49 -6.20
N GLU A 342 -41.99 -0.73 -6.22
CA GLU A 342 -42.77 -1.95 -5.94
C GLU A 342 -43.36 -1.95 -4.53
N PHE A 343 -42.62 -1.43 -3.55
CA PHE A 343 -43.14 -1.25 -2.20
C PHE A 343 -44.30 -0.23 -2.15
N ASP A 344 -44.17 0.91 -2.82
CA ASP A 344 -45.23 1.91 -2.93
C ASP A 344 -46.49 1.30 -3.60
N THR A 345 -46.33 0.49 -4.66
CA THR A 345 -47.42 -0.25 -5.32
C THR A 345 -48.13 -1.20 -4.35
N MET A 346 -47.37 -2.01 -3.60
CA MET A 346 -47.93 -2.93 -2.62
C MET A 346 -48.72 -2.20 -1.52
N VAL A 347 -48.21 -1.07 -1.03
CA VAL A 347 -48.90 -0.23 -0.03
C VAL A 347 -50.21 0.33 -0.61
N HIS A 348 -50.21 0.73 -1.88
CA HIS A 348 -51.40 1.21 -2.57
C HIS A 348 -52.46 0.10 -2.70
N GLU A 349 -52.08 -1.09 -3.16
CA GLU A 349 -52.97 -2.25 -3.27
C GLU A 349 -53.54 -2.70 -1.91
N LEU A 350 -52.73 -2.67 -0.86
CA LEU A 350 -53.18 -2.98 0.49
C LEU A 350 -54.21 -1.94 0.98
N THR A 351 -53.98 -0.66 0.67
CA THR A 351 -54.91 0.42 1.00
C THR A 351 -56.22 0.29 0.24
N SER A 352 -56.19 -0.02 -1.06
CA SER A 352 -57.40 -0.21 -1.87
C SER A 352 -58.20 -1.42 -1.40
N THR A 353 -57.53 -2.53 -1.10
CA THR A 353 -58.17 -3.75 -0.59
C THR A 353 -58.85 -3.49 0.75
N ARG A 354 -58.17 -2.81 1.67
CA ARG A 354 -58.77 -2.43 2.97
C ARG A 354 -59.97 -1.50 2.82
N ARG A 355 -59.92 -0.53 1.90
CA ARG A 355 -61.08 0.33 1.58
C ARG A 355 -62.24 -0.44 0.98
N GLN A 356 -61.98 -1.37 0.06
CA GLN A 356 -63.02 -2.23 -0.51
C GLN A 356 -63.69 -3.09 0.55
N LEU A 357 -62.91 -3.69 1.46
CA LEU A 357 -63.47 -4.45 2.58
C LEU A 357 -64.31 -3.57 3.52
N LEU A 358 -63.87 -2.34 3.79
CA LEU A 358 -64.66 -1.39 4.59
C LEU A 358 -65.95 -0.97 3.87
N ASP A 359 -65.92 -0.70 2.57
CA ASP A 359 -67.12 -0.37 1.77
C ASP A 359 -68.09 -1.55 1.69
N GLN A 360 -67.57 -2.77 1.50
CA GLN A 360 -68.38 -3.99 1.52
C GLN A 360 -69.01 -4.23 2.89
N SER A 361 -68.22 -4.08 3.96
CA SER A 361 -68.72 -4.19 5.34
C SER A 361 -69.77 -3.13 5.64
N PHE A 362 -69.57 -1.90 5.16
CA PHE A 362 -70.53 -0.80 5.32
C PHE A 362 -71.84 -1.08 4.55
N LYS A 363 -71.74 -1.50 3.29
CA LYS A 363 -72.91 -1.87 2.47
C LYS A 363 -73.66 -3.06 3.05
N ALA A 364 -72.94 -4.08 3.52
CA ALA A 364 -73.55 -5.23 4.20
C ALA A 364 -74.27 -4.81 5.48
N GLY A 365 -73.64 -3.99 6.33
CA GLY A 365 -74.27 -3.46 7.53
C GLY A 365 -75.49 -2.58 7.23
N MET A 366 -75.45 -1.79 6.16
CA MET A 366 -76.60 -1.00 5.72
C MET A 366 -77.74 -1.85 5.17
N ALA A 367 -77.44 -2.89 4.40
CA ALA A 367 -78.43 -3.84 3.91
C ALA A 367 -79.12 -4.56 5.08
N GLU A 368 -78.35 -4.99 6.08
CA GLU A 368 -78.87 -5.61 7.31
C GLU A 368 -79.76 -4.64 8.10
N THR A 369 -79.31 -3.39 8.29
CA THR A 369 -80.09 -2.37 9.00
C THR A 369 -81.39 -2.05 8.25
N THR A 370 -81.32 -1.92 6.93
CA THR A 370 -82.50 -1.63 6.08
C THR A 370 -83.48 -2.80 6.08
N ALA A 371 -83.00 -4.04 6.02
CA ALA A 371 -83.82 -5.23 6.16
C ALA A 371 -84.53 -5.25 7.53
N GLY A 372 -83.83 -4.89 8.61
CA GLY A 372 -84.42 -4.70 9.93
C GLY A 372 -85.51 -3.61 9.97
N MET A 373 -85.28 -2.47 9.32
CA MET A 373 -86.29 -1.40 9.23
C MET A 373 -87.51 -1.81 8.40
N LEU A 374 -87.31 -2.48 7.26
CA LEU A 374 -88.40 -2.99 6.43
C LEU A 374 -89.25 -4.03 7.17
N HIS A 375 -88.61 -4.87 7.98
CA HIS A 375 -89.32 -5.80 8.85
C HIS A 375 -90.22 -5.05 9.84
N ASN A 376 -89.72 -3.99 10.48
CA ASN A 376 -90.51 -3.17 11.41
C ASN A 376 -91.65 -2.42 10.71
N LEU A 377 -91.40 -1.83 9.53
CA LEU A 377 -92.44 -1.15 8.74
C LEU A 377 -93.52 -2.13 8.28
N ARG A 378 -93.16 -3.33 7.83
CA ARG A 378 -94.13 -4.36 7.46
C ARG A 378 -95.02 -4.74 8.65
N ASN A 379 -94.43 -4.90 9.84
CA ASN A 379 -95.18 -5.22 11.04
C ASN A 379 -96.16 -4.09 11.44
N ALA A 380 -95.82 -2.82 11.17
CA ALA A 380 -96.72 -1.69 11.42
C ALA A 380 -97.80 -1.50 10.34
N LEU A 381 -97.51 -1.83 9.07
CA LEU A 381 -98.43 -1.61 7.96
C LEU A 381 -99.48 -2.71 7.80
N VAL A 382 -99.17 -3.96 8.14
CA VAL A 382 -100.11 -5.09 8.00
C VAL A 382 -101.45 -4.85 8.72
N PRO A 383 -101.48 -4.36 9.98
CA PRO A 383 -102.74 -4.02 10.65
C PRO A 383 -103.52 -2.90 9.95
N LEU A 384 -102.83 -1.86 9.47
CA LEU A 384 -103.46 -0.73 8.77
C LEU A 384 -104.10 -1.16 7.44
N THR A 385 -103.42 -2.00 6.67
CA THR A 385 -103.98 -2.53 5.43
C THR A 385 -105.24 -3.37 5.68
N TYR A 386 -105.29 -4.10 6.78
CA TYR A 386 -106.46 -4.91 7.15
C TYR A 386 -107.65 -4.03 7.52
N GLN A 387 -107.43 -3.00 8.36
CA GLN A 387 -108.47 -2.02 8.71
C GLN A 387 -109.02 -1.29 7.48
N LEU A 388 -108.15 -0.87 6.55
CA LEU A 388 -108.59 -0.19 5.32
C LEU A 388 -109.47 -1.10 4.43
N ASP A 389 -109.15 -2.39 4.34
CA ASP A 389 -109.95 -3.35 3.58
C ASP A 389 -111.35 -3.52 4.23
N GLU A 390 -111.40 -3.64 5.55
CA GLU A 390 -112.64 -3.75 6.34
C GLU A 390 -113.54 -2.51 6.17
N MET A 391 -112.95 -1.30 6.22
CA MET A 391 -113.69 -0.05 5.99
C MET A 391 -114.20 0.08 4.55
N THR A 392 -113.43 -0.41 3.57
CA THR A 392 -113.83 -0.39 2.16
C THR A 392 -115.00 -1.33 1.91
N GLU A 393 -114.98 -2.52 2.52
CA GLU A 393 -116.06 -3.49 2.47
C GLU A 393 -117.36 -2.95 3.12
N ALA A 394 -117.24 -2.27 4.26
CA ALA A 394 -118.36 -1.62 4.93
C ALA A 394 -119.00 -0.49 4.07
N CYS A 395 -118.18 0.29 3.36
CA CYS A 395 -118.67 1.31 2.42
C CYS A 395 -119.39 0.70 1.20
N MET A 396 -118.85 -0.36 0.61
CA MET A 396 -119.44 -0.98 -0.58
C MET A 396 -120.81 -1.63 -0.31
N ASN A 397 -121.04 -2.10 0.91
CA ASN A 397 -122.29 -2.76 1.31
C ASN A 397 -123.33 -1.80 1.95
N ALA A 398 -123.14 -0.48 1.84
CA ALA A 398 -124.01 0.50 2.48
C ALA A 398 -125.47 0.45 1.95
N PRO A 399 -126.48 0.40 2.84
CA PRO A 399 -127.89 0.38 2.44
C PRO A 399 -128.34 1.76 1.95
N GLY A 400 -128.71 1.88 0.67
CA GLY A 400 -129.11 3.17 0.09
C GLY A 400 -129.53 3.16 -1.37
N THR A 401 -129.39 2.03 -2.06
CA THR A 401 -129.62 1.87 -3.51
C THR A 401 -131.03 2.23 -3.98
N HIS A 402 -132.01 2.27 -3.07
CA HIS A 402 -133.39 2.66 -3.38
C HIS A 402 -133.88 3.87 -2.56
N LEU A 403 -133.00 4.54 -1.80
CA LEU A 403 -133.35 5.71 -0.99
C LEU A 403 -133.75 6.90 -1.87
N GLU A 404 -133.01 7.14 -2.94
CA GLU A 404 -133.30 8.19 -3.92
C GLU A 404 -134.66 7.95 -4.58
N GLN A 405 -134.93 6.71 -5.02
CA GLN A 405 -136.23 6.32 -5.57
C GLN A 405 -137.38 6.45 -4.55
N ALA A 406 -137.12 6.18 -3.26
CA ALA A 406 -138.12 6.33 -2.21
C ALA A 406 -138.45 7.81 -1.92
N LEU A 407 -137.45 8.70 -1.95
CA LEU A 407 -137.62 10.14 -1.80
C LEU A 407 -138.34 10.77 -3.00
N ASP A 408 -138.03 10.34 -4.22
CA ASP A 408 -138.70 10.79 -5.44
C ASP A 408 -140.20 10.43 -5.43
N GLN A 409 -140.54 9.20 -4.99
CA GLN A 409 -141.94 8.80 -4.84
C GLN A 409 -142.67 9.62 -3.77
N LEU A 410 -142.00 10.01 -2.67
CA LEU A 410 -142.58 10.87 -1.64
C LEU A 410 -142.96 12.27 -2.16
N ALA A 411 -142.21 12.80 -3.15
CA ALA A 411 -142.45 14.11 -3.73
C ALA A 411 -143.63 14.17 -4.72
N ALA A 412 -144.18 13.02 -5.15
CA ALA A 412 -145.28 12.98 -6.12
C ALA A 412 -146.65 13.33 -5.48
N PRO A 413 -147.48 14.16 -6.16
CA PRO A 413 -148.73 14.69 -5.59
C PRO A 413 -149.84 13.63 -5.40
N GLU A 414 -149.80 12.51 -6.12
CA GLU A 414 -150.86 11.46 -6.14
C GLU A 414 -150.56 10.21 -5.29
N VAL A 415 -149.70 10.29 -4.27
CA VAL A 415 -149.41 9.13 -3.41
C VAL A 415 -150.46 8.93 -2.33
N ALA A 416 -151.07 7.75 -2.30
CA ALA A 416 -151.99 7.32 -1.25
C ALA A 416 -151.35 7.43 0.15
N ALA A 417 -152.09 7.97 1.12
CA ALA A 417 -151.57 8.34 2.45
C ALA A 417 -150.79 7.21 3.16
N GLU A 418 -151.23 5.95 3.04
CA GLU A 418 -150.57 4.79 3.66
C GLU A 418 -149.20 4.46 3.03
N ARG A 419 -149.05 4.64 1.71
CA ARG A 419 -147.79 4.41 0.99
C ARG A 419 -146.77 5.49 1.32
N ARG A 420 -147.22 6.72 1.51
CA ARG A 420 -146.39 7.87 1.90
C ARG A 420 -145.77 7.66 3.29
N VAL A 421 -146.51 7.08 4.24
CA VAL A 421 -145.98 6.71 5.58
C VAL A 421 -144.91 5.62 5.47
N LYS A 422 -145.14 4.54 4.72
CA LYS A 422 -144.15 3.46 4.54
C LYS A 422 -142.86 3.93 3.85
N LEU A 423 -142.97 4.81 2.85
CA LEU A 423 -141.80 5.41 2.19
C LEU A 423 -141.05 6.37 3.11
N ALA A 424 -141.77 7.17 3.91
CA ALA A 424 -141.15 8.05 4.91
C ALA A 424 -140.44 7.24 6.00
N ASP A 425 -141.02 6.13 6.45
CA ASP A 425 -140.39 5.22 7.41
C ASP A 425 -139.17 4.52 6.81
N TYR A 426 -139.24 4.01 5.57
CA TYR A 426 -138.08 3.45 4.88
C TYR A 426 -136.97 4.48 4.72
N ALA A 427 -137.28 5.68 4.20
CA ALA A 427 -136.30 6.73 4.03
C ALA A 427 -135.65 7.14 5.36
N LYS A 428 -136.45 7.25 6.44
CA LYS A 428 -135.95 7.55 7.78
C LYS A 428 -135.06 6.44 8.33
N LEU A 429 -135.42 5.17 8.13
CA LEU A 429 -134.68 4.03 8.65
C LEU A 429 -133.37 3.81 7.90
N THR A 430 -133.38 3.94 6.57
CA THR A 430 -132.18 3.89 5.73
C THR A 430 -131.26 5.09 6.00
N THR A 431 -131.80 6.29 6.17
CA THR A 431 -131.00 7.47 6.58
C THR A 431 -130.36 7.24 7.95
N ARG A 432 -131.07 6.60 8.88
CA ARG A 432 -130.52 6.28 10.21
C ARG A 432 -129.41 5.24 10.11
N GLN A 433 -129.58 4.18 9.31
CA GLN A 433 -128.54 3.18 9.06
C GLN A 433 -127.29 3.78 8.40
N LEU A 434 -127.44 4.72 7.47
CA LEU A 434 -126.30 5.44 6.88
C LEU A 434 -125.61 6.35 7.89
N ILE A 435 -126.35 6.99 8.80
CA ILE A 435 -125.76 7.79 9.89
C ILE A 435 -125.02 6.90 10.89
N ASP A 436 -125.58 5.74 11.24
CA ASP A 436 -124.96 4.78 12.17
C ASP A 436 -123.67 4.22 11.54
N LEU A 437 -123.71 3.78 10.27
CA LEU A 437 -122.53 3.33 9.52
C LEU A 437 -121.46 4.43 9.41
N ARG A 438 -121.86 5.69 9.16
CA ARG A 438 -120.93 6.82 9.14
C ARG A 438 -120.27 7.03 10.50
N THR A 439 -121.01 6.84 11.59
CA THR A 439 -120.50 7.02 12.95
C THR A 439 -119.54 5.89 13.31
N GLU A 440 -119.88 4.65 12.97
CA GLU A 440 -119.02 3.48 13.17
C GLU A 440 -117.70 3.57 12.38
N LEU A 441 -117.76 3.98 11.10
CA LEU A 441 -116.56 4.24 10.31
C LEU A 441 -115.74 5.41 10.86
N ALA A 442 -116.38 6.47 11.38
CA ALA A 442 -115.68 7.59 11.99
C ALA A 442 -114.97 7.20 13.30
N ASP A 443 -115.60 6.35 14.12
CA ASP A 443 -114.99 5.83 15.36
C ASP A 443 -113.81 4.92 15.04
N GLN A 444 -113.93 4.02 14.05
CA GLN A 444 -112.82 3.18 13.58
C GLN A 444 -111.64 4.01 13.04
N LEU A 445 -111.91 5.09 12.32
CA LEU A 445 -110.88 6.00 11.79
C LEU A 445 -110.21 6.84 12.89
N SER A 446 -110.86 7.02 14.05
CA SER A 446 -110.31 7.72 15.21
C SER A 446 -109.53 6.81 16.17
N ALA A 447 -109.76 5.50 16.09
CA ALA A 447 -109.12 4.46 16.91
C ALA A 447 -107.87 3.85 16.23
N ALA A 448 -107.73 4.03 14.92
CA ALA A 448 -106.52 3.74 14.13
C ALA A 448 -105.55 4.93 14.17
#